data_AF-A0A0G1G911-F1
#
_entry.id   AF-A0A0G1G911-F1
#
_cell.length_a   1.000
_cell.length_b   1.000
_cell.length_c   1.000
_cell.angle_alpha   90.00
_cell.angle_beta   90.00
_cell.angle_gamma   90.00
#
_symmetry.space_group_name_H-M   'P 1'
#
loop_
_entity.id
_entity.type
_entity.pdbx_description
1 polymer ?
#
loop_
_entity_poly.entity_id
_entity_poly.type
_entity_poly.pdbx_seq_one_letter_code
_entity_poly.pdbx_strand_id
1 'polypeptide(L)'
;MADPKKKTQQLRTKQNVLESLKDLGIGAGSQTGDFLKSTSEDFFRELMGIPVPAIKRSGEISAGQSIQMNEVMSGKEEESKHLRDQISLERQLSSDEQRVSEGKRNELKVELQALMQEVQKVAASSENLAEATRVAMMTAPVEPGIYHINFFKNILEFLQSFRKRIDYAAAWLQSSNKRAQKKNYWNMYKKKGSSFLLSPDHYLQRSAG
;
A
#
# COMPACT_ATOMS: atom_id res chain seq x y z
N MET A 1 35.13 53.04 11.54
CA MET A 1 35.11 51.61 11.88
C MET A 1 33.78 51.32 12.53
N ALA A 2 32.93 50.58 11.84
CA ALA A 2 31.55 50.29 12.21
C ALA A 2 31.41 48.78 12.38
N ASP A 3 30.85 48.32 13.49
CA ASP A 3 30.45 46.93 13.70
C ASP A 3 28.98 46.90 14.20
N PRO A 4 28.05 46.26 13.46
CA PRO A 4 26.67 46.12 13.88
C PRO A 4 26.46 44.83 14.68
N LYS A 5 25.98 44.94 15.92
CA LYS A 5 25.56 43.76 16.71
C LYS A 5 24.22 43.23 16.19
N LYS A 6 24.26 42.00 15.64
CA LYS A 6 23.13 41.21 15.14
C LYS A 6 22.06 40.97 16.22
N LYS A 7 20.80 41.21 15.85
CA LYS A 7 19.58 40.88 16.58
C LYS A 7 19.21 39.42 16.31
N THR A 8 19.31 38.55 17.31
CA THR A 8 18.92 37.14 17.22
C THR A 8 17.39 37.03 17.23
N GLN A 9 16.81 36.59 16.11
CA GLN A 9 15.39 36.27 16.01
C GLN A 9 15.14 34.92 16.68
N GLN A 10 14.30 34.90 17.72
CA GLN A 10 13.85 33.65 18.35
C GLN A 10 12.83 32.98 17.43
N LEU A 11 13.20 31.82 16.89
CA LEU A 11 12.29 30.89 16.24
C LEU A 11 11.31 30.34 17.27
N ARG A 12 10.02 30.71 17.17
CA ARG A 12 8.94 30.04 17.90
C ARG A 12 8.69 28.69 17.24
N THR A 13 9.36 27.65 17.72
CA THR A 13 9.00 26.26 17.43
C THR A 13 7.70 25.93 18.14
N LYS A 14 6.74 25.36 17.40
CA LYS A 14 5.48 24.85 17.97
C LYS A 14 5.82 23.63 18.82
N GLN A 15 5.61 23.74 20.13
CA GLN A 15 5.82 22.65 21.06
C GLN A 15 4.83 21.52 20.75
N ASN A 16 5.34 20.31 20.65
CA ASN A 16 4.55 19.11 20.44
C ASN A 16 3.92 18.70 21.79
N VAL A 17 2.72 18.11 21.79
CA VAL A 17 2.01 17.70 23.02
C VAL A 17 2.83 16.71 23.86
N LEU A 18 3.75 15.99 23.22
CA LEU A 18 4.69 15.07 23.89
C LEU A 18 5.84 15.80 24.61
N GLU A 19 6.24 16.98 24.14
CA GLU A 19 7.27 17.79 24.81
C GLU A 19 6.72 18.51 26.04
N SER A 20 5.45 18.95 25.99
CA SER A 20 4.78 19.51 27.17
C SER A 20 4.56 18.46 28.26
N LEU A 21 4.32 17.21 27.90
CA LEU A 21 4.25 16.10 28.86
C LEU A 21 5.62 15.77 29.49
N LYS A 22 6.71 15.93 28.71
CA LYS A 22 8.08 15.68 29.15
C LYS A 22 8.58 16.75 30.14
N ASP A 23 8.24 18.01 29.91
CA ASP A 23 8.57 19.11 30.85
C ASP A 23 7.79 19.01 32.16
N LEU A 24 6.62 18.37 32.16
CA LEU A 24 5.82 18.09 33.36
C LEU A 24 6.42 17.01 34.28
N GLY A 25 7.36 16.20 33.78
CA GLY A 25 7.96 15.10 34.54
C GLY A 25 9.17 15.48 35.40
N ILE A 26 9.73 16.69 35.25
CA ILE A 26 11.05 17.04 35.82
C ILE A 26 10.97 18.00 37.02
N GLY A 27 9.80 18.58 37.36
CA GLY A 27 9.73 19.47 38.52
C GLY A 27 8.35 19.62 39.15
N ALA A 28 8.08 18.90 40.25
CA ALA A 28 7.33 19.36 41.44
C ALA A 28 6.89 18.17 42.32
N GLY A 29 7.63 17.91 43.41
CA GLY A 29 7.41 16.79 44.34
C GLY A 29 6.36 16.99 45.43
N SER A 30 5.53 18.03 45.38
CA SER A 30 4.52 18.28 46.43
C SER A 30 3.20 18.92 45.98
N GLN A 31 3.10 19.41 44.73
CA GLN A 31 1.87 20.00 44.19
C GLN A 31 1.12 19.07 43.23
N THR A 32 1.71 17.91 42.92
CA THR A 32 1.15 16.90 42.02
C THR A 32 -0.03 16.14 42.64
N GLY A 33 -0.07 15.97 43.97
CA GLY A 33 -1.11 15.19 44.65
C GLY A 33 -2.52 15.79 44.59
N ASP A 34 -2.65 17.11 44.62
CA ASP A 34 -3.95 17.80 44.56
C ASP A 34 -4.39 18.09 43.12
N PHE A 35 -3.45 18.33 42.20
CA PHE A 35 -3.75 18.57 40.78
C PHE A 35 -4.10 17.28 40.01
N LEU A 36 -3.54 16.12 40.40
CA LEU A 36 -3.96 14.82 39.88
C LEU A 36 -5.38 14.48 40.31
N LYS A 37 -5.76 14.77 41.57
CA LYS A 37 -7.10 14.42 42.07
C LYS A 37 -8.20 15.25 41.42
N SER A 38 -7.96 16.50 41.07
CA SER A 38 -8.98 17.38 40.48
C SER A 38 -9.14 17.23 38.96
N THR A 39 -8.14 16.70 38.25
CA THR A 39 -8.10 16.77 36.77
C THR A 39 -8.14 15.38 36.10
N SER A 40 -8.03 14.28 36.85
CA SER A 40 -7.81 12.95 36.26
C SER A 40 -9.02 12.02 36.17
N GLU A 41 -10.05 12.07 37.01
CA GLU A 41 -11.11 11.05 36.88
C GLU A 41 -11.99 11.25 35.64
N ASP A 42 -12.42 12.48 35.35
CA ASP A 42 -13.33 12.74 34.23
C ASP A 42 -12.63 12.63 32.88
N PHE A 43 -11.38 13.11 32.79
CA PHE A 43 -10.56 12.98 31.57
C PHE A 43 -10.21 11.52 31.26
N PHE A 44 -9.83 10.72 32.27
CA PHE A 44 -9.54 9.31 32.04
C PHE A 44 -10.80 8.50 31.72
N ARG A 45 -11.97 8.85 32.28
CA ARG A 45 -13.25 8.24 31.90
C ARG A 45 -13.63 8.56 30.45
N GLU A 46 -13.38 9.79 29.99
CA GLU A 46 -13.59 10.21 28.60
C GLU A 46 -12.59 9.57 27.62
N LEU A 47 -11.35 9.37 28.04
CA LEU A 47 -10.33 8.60 27.30
C LEU A 47 -10.71 7.12 27.18
N MET A 48 -11.28 6.54 28.25
CA MET A 48 -11.74 5.16 28.32
C MET A 48 -13.15 4.94 27.71
N GLY A 49 -13.77 5.99 27.17
CA GLY A 49 -15.09 5.92 26.54
C GLY A 49 -16.24 5.59 27.50
N ILE A 50 -16.05 5.76 28.81
CA ILE A 50 -17.08 5.53 29.82
C ILE A 50 -18.02 6.75 29.81
N PRO A 51 -19.33 6.58 29.52
CA PRO A 51 -20.26 7.69 29.44
C PRO A 51 -20.40 8.37 30.81
N VAL A 52 -20.02 9.65 30.88
CA VAL A 52 -20.24 10.49 32.06
C VAL A 52 -21.76 10.77 32.18
N PRO A 53 -22.37 10.59 33.37
CA PRO A 53 -23.81 10.76 33.54
C PRO A 53 -24.24 12.17 33.13
N ALA A 54 -25.16 12.25 32.16
CA ALA A 54 -25.74 13.50 31.71
C ALA A 54 -26.54 14.14 32.85
N ILE A 55 -26.05 15.25 33.40
CA ILE A 55 -26.81 16.06 34.35
C ILE A 55 -27.99 16.66 33.57
N LYS A 56 -29.20 16.15 33.82
CA LYS A 56 -30.45 16.70 33.25
C LYS A 56 -30.66 18.10 33.85
N ARG A 57 -30.47 19.14 33.05
CA ARG A 57 -30.54 20.56 33.48
C ARG A 57 -31.71 21.34 32.86
N SER A 58 -32.66 20.63 32.24
CA SER A 58 -33.97 21.15 31.81
C SER A 58 -35.04 20.10 32.11
N GLY A 59 -36.04 20.48 32.92
CA GLY A 59 -37.05 19.61 33.53
C GLY A 59 -37.18 19.87 35.04
N GLU A 60 -38.32 19.48 35.63
CA GLU A 60 -38.62 19.67 37.06
C GLU A 60 -37.50 19.11 37.96
N ILE A 61 -36.99 19.98 38.84
CA ILE A 61 -35.92 19.65 39.78
C ILE A 61 -36.52 18.75 40.86
N SER A 62 -36.00 17.53 41.02
CA SER A 62 -36.36 16.69 42.17
C SER A 62 -35.67 17.21 43.43
N ALA A 63 -36.38 17.22 44.56
CA ALA A 63 -35.89 17.74 45.83
C ALA A 63 -34.53 17.09 46.22
N GLY A 64 -33.50 17.93 46.40
CA GLY A 64 -32.13 17.51 46.75
C GLY A 64 -31.07 17.74 45.67
N GLN A 65 -31.45 18.15 44.45
CA GLN A 65 -30.49 18.39 43.36
C GLN A 65 -30.05 19.87 43.30
N SER A 66 -28.75 20.15 43.49
CA SER A 66 -28.20 21.51 43.39
C SER A 66 -27.83 21.86 41.95
N ILE A 67 -28.42 22.92 41.41
CA ILE A 67 -28.00 23.50 40.12
C ILE A 67 -26.75 24.35 40.38
N GLN A 68 -25.60 23.94 39.86
CA GLN A 68 -24.38 24.75 39.89
C GLN A 68 -24.46 25.84 38.80
N MET A 69 -25.21 26.91 39.08
CA MET A 69 -25.42 28.04 38.15
C MET A 69 -24.13 28.87 37.89
N ASN A 70 -23.14 28.75 38.78
CA ASN A 70 -21.90 29.51 38.77
C ASN A 70 -20.98 29.14 37.58
N GLU A 71 -21.10 27.91 37.08
CA GLU A 71 -20.26 27.38 36.01
C GLU A 71 -20.72 27.87 34.63
N VAL A 72 -22.05 27.96 34.44
CA VAL A 72 -22.73 28.48 33.24
C VAL A 72 -22.39 29.95 32.98
N MET A 73 -22.39 30.78 34.03
CA MET A 73 -22.12 32.23 33.94
C MET A 73 -20.63 32.56 33.70
N SER A 74 -19.73 31.58 33.85
CA SER A 74 -18.28 31.79 33.77
C SER A 74 -17.70 31.64 32.35
N GLY A 75 -18.51 31.33 31.33
CA GLY A 75 -18.07 31.08 29.95
C GLY A 75 -17.34 29.74 29.75
N LYS A 76 -16.87 29.10 30.83
CA LYS A 76 -16.18 27.80 30.80
C LYS A 76 -17.02 26.68 30.21
N GLU A 77 -18.35 26.74 30.32
CA GLU A 77 -19.23 25.77 29.68
C GLU A 77 -19.26 25.89 28.15
N GLU A 78 -19.26 27.11 27.61
CA GLU A 78 -19.19 27.33 26.16
C GLU A 78 -17.83 26.87 25.63
N GLU A 79 -16.75 27.19 26.33
CA GLU A 79 -15.41 26.68 26.03
C GLU A 79 -15.38 25.14 26.07
N SER A 80 -15.99 24.51 27.09
CA SER A 80 -16.05 23.05 27.20
C SER A 80 -16.87 22.40 26.07
N LYS A 81 -17.96 23.05 25.64
CA LYS A 81 -18.77 22.58 24.49
C LYS A 81 -17.97 22.71 23.20
N HIS A 82 -17.34 23.85 22.96
CA HIS A 82 -16.47 24.05 21.79
C HIS A 82 -15.31 23.06 21.75
N LEU A 83 -14.69 22.76 22.90
CA LEU A 83 -13.63 21.75 23.00
C LEU A 83 -14.16 20.34 22.69
N ARG A 84 -15.34 19.97 23.20
CA ARG A 84 -15.98 18.67 22.90
C ARG A 84 -16.32 18.53 21.42
N ASP A 85 -16.88 19.58 20.83
CA ASP A 85 -17.20 19.61 19.40
C ASP A 85 -15.91 19.47 18.57
N GLN A 86 -14.84 20.16 18.96
CA GLN A 86 -13.53 20.06 18.31
C GLN A 86 -12.93 18.65 18.41
N ILE A 87 -12.96 18.03 19.60
CA ILE A 87 -12.49 16.65 19.81
C ILE A 87 -13.32 15.66 18.99
N SER A 88 -14.64 15.87 18.90
CA SER A 88 -15.52 15.00 18.11
C SER A 88 -15.20 15.07 16.62
N LEU A 89 -14.92 16.26 16.11
CA LEU A 89 -14.53 16.49 14.72
C LEU A 89 -13.16 15.87 14.43
N GLU A 90 -12.19 16.04 15.33
CA GLU A 90 -10.85 15.46 15.18
C GLU A 90 -10.91 13.92 15.17
N ARG A 91 -11.73 13.32 16.04
CA ARG A 91 -11.97 11.86 16.03
C ARG A 91 -12.60 11.40 14.73
N GLN A 92 -13.59 12.12 14.22
CA GLN A 92 -14.22 11.80 12.94
C GLN A 92 -13.20 11.86 11.79
N LEU A 93 -12.45 12.95 11.69
CA LEU A 93 -11.42 13.13 10.67
C LEU A 93 -10.35 12.04 10.74
N SER A 94 -9.87 11.70 11.94
CA SER A 94 -8.89 10.63 12.13
C SER A 94 -9.43 9.27 11.71
N SER A 95 -10.70 8.96 12.05
CA SER A 95 -11.35 7.72 11.65
C SER A 95 -11.57 7.63 10.13
N ASP A 96 -11.92 8.74 9.49
CA ASP A 96 -12.07 8.81 8.03
C ASP A 96 -10.72 8.65 7.33
N GLU A 97 -9.66 9.27 7.85
CA GLU A 97 -8.31 9.09 7.31
C GLU A 97 -7.85 7.63 7.41
N GLN A 98 -8.09 6.97 8.55
CA GLN A 98 -7.81 5.55 8.72
C GLN A 98 -8.59 4.71 7.71
N ARG A 99 -9.89 4.95 7.55
CA ARG A 99 -10.74 4.22 6.60
C ARG A 99 -10.28 4.38 5.16
N VAL A 100 -9.89 5.59 4.75
CA VAL A 100 -9.35 5.86 3.41
C VAL A 100 -8.00 5.17 3.23
N SER A 101 -7.13 5.20 4.24
CA SER A 101 -5.82 4.55 4.21
C SER A 101 -5.94 3.03 4.11
N GLU A 102 -6.84 2.42 4.87
CA GLU A 102 -7.17 0.99 4.79
C GLU A 102 -7.76 0.61 3.43
N GLY A 103 -8.66 1.44 2.89
CA GLY A 103 -9.21 1.25 1.54
C GLY A 103 -8.10 1.16 0.49
N LYS A 104 -7.18 2.13 0.49
CA LYS A 104 -6.01 2.13 -0.41
C LYS A 104 -5.12 0.91 -0.20
N ARG A 105 -4.85 0.51 1.04
CA ARG A 105 -4.05 -0.70 1.32
C ARG A 105 -4.71 -1.96 0.76
N ASN A 106 -6.03 -2.07 0.87
CA ASN A 106 -6.78 -3.21 0.35
C ASN A 106 -6.80 -3.21 -1.18
N GLU A 107 -6.95 -2.06 -1.83
CA GLU A 107 -6.81 -1.92 -3.29
C GLU A 107 -5.44 -2.42 -3.77
N LEU A 108 -4.35 -1.97 -3.13
CA LEU A 108 -2.99 -2.40 -3.47
C LEU A 108 -2.79 -3.92 -3.27
N LYS A 109 -3.42 -4.52 -2.26
CA LYS A 109 -3.38 -5.97 -2.04
C LYS A 109 -4.08 -6.73 -3.16
N VAL A 110 -5.25 -6.28 -3.58
CA VAL A 110 -6.01 -6.90 -4.66
C VAL A 110 -5.25 -6.78 -5.99
N GLU A 111 -4.70 -5.60 -6.28
CA GLU A 111 -3.89 -5.38 -7.49
C GLU A 111 -2.64 -6.28 -7.50
N LEU A 112 -1.93 -6.37 -6.37
CA LEU A 112 -0.77 -7.25 -6.24
C LEU A 112 -1.15 -8.72 -6.48
N GLN A 113 -2.24 -9.19 -5.89
CA GLN A 113 -2.70 -10.58 -6.09
C GLN A 113 -3.05 -10.86 -7.55
N ALA A 114 -3.70 -9.92 -8.24
CA ALA A 114 -4.01 -10.05 -9.65
C ALA A 114 -2.73 -10.13 -10.51
N LEU A 115 -1.76 -9.24 -10.27
CA LEU A 115 -0.46 -9.26 -10.95
C LEU A 115 0.28 -10.56 -10.70
N MET A 116 0.31 -11.03 -9.46
CA MET A 116 0.90 -12.33 -9.11
C MET A 116 0.25 -13.44 -9.95
N GLN A 117 -1.07 -13.59 -9.93
CA GLN A 117 -1.75 -14.62 -10.72
C GLN A 117 -1.42 -14.55 -12.22
N GLU A 118 -1.31 -13.35 -12.78
CA GLU A 118 -0.96 -13.18 -14.18
C GLU A 118 0.50 -13.58 -14.48
N VAL A 119 1.44 -13.16 -13.61
CA VAL A 119 2.84 -13.60 -13.68
C VAL A 119 2.92 -15.14 -13.59
N GLN A 120 2.15 -15.78 -12.71
CA GLN A 120 2.12 -17.24 -12.60
C GLN A 120 1.60 -17.90 -13.88
N LYS A 121 0.54 -17.37 -14.49
CA LYS A 121 -0.01 -17.91 -15.75
C LYS A 121 1.04 -17.84 -16.88
N VAL A 122 1.76 -16.73 -16.98
CA VAL A 122 2.81 -16.57 -17.98
C VAL A 122 4.00 -17.48 -17.66
N ALA A 123 4.43 -17.56 -16.40
CA ALA A 123 5.54 -18.41 -15.97
C ALA A 123 5.23 -19.91 -16.14
N ALA A 124 3.99 -20.35 -15.93
CA ALA A 124 3.58 -21.74 -16.14
C ALA A 124 3.74 -22.20 -17.60
N SER A 125 3.72 -21.27 -18.56
CA SER A 125 4.03 -21.59 -19.96
C SER A 125 5.53 -21.78 -20.24
N SER A 126 6.39 -21.52 -19.25
CA SER A 126 7.85 -21.58 -19.33
C SER A 126 8.39 -22.47 -18.21
N GLU A 127 8.73 -23.72 -18.53
CA GLU A 127 9.03 -24.81 -17.58
C GLU A 127 10.04 -24.41 -16.47
N ASN A 128 11.14 -23.74 -16.81
CA ASN A 128 12.16 -23.32 -15.84
C ASN A 128 11.80 -22.05 -15.05
N LEU A 129 10.82 -21.28 -15.52
CA LEU A 129 10.45 -19.99 -14.95
C LEU A 129 9.34 -20.15 -13.91
N ALA A 130 8.53 -21.19 -14.03
CA ALA A 130 7.44 -21.51 -13.12
C ALA A 130 7.91 -21.66 -11.66
N GLU A 131 9.04 -22.34 -11.44
CA GLU A 131 9.56 -22.61 -10.10
C GLU A 131 10.12 -21.36 -9.42
N ALA A 132 10.99 -20.61 -10.11
CA ALA A 132 11.56 -19.36 -9.60
C ALA A 132 10.46 -18.32 -9.28
N THR A 133 9.44 -18.25 -10.14
CA THR A 133 8.29 -17.36 -9.92
C THR A 133 7.48 -17.77 -8.69
N ARG A 134 7.24 -19.07 -8.50
CA ARG A 134 6.51 -19.60 -7.35
C ARG A 134 7.23 -19.31 -6.02
N VAL A 135 8.55 -19.40 -5.99
CA VAL A 135 9.36 -19.05 -4.81
C VAL A 135 9.23 -17.55 -4.50
N ALA A 136 9.36 -16.68 -5.51
CA ALA A 136 9.23 -15.24 -5.34
C ALA A 136 7.84 -14.82 -4.81
N MET A 137 6.79 -15.56 -5.18
CA MET A 137 5.44 -15.34 -4.68
C MET A 137 5.26 -15.70 -3.21
N MET A 138 5.87 -16.78 -2.76
CA MET A 138 5.78 -17.23 -1.36
C MET A 138 6.48 -16.26 -0.42
N THR A 139 7.46 -15.51 -0.92
CA THR A 139 8.19 -14.47 -0.18
C THR A 139 7.54 -13.08 -0.28
N ALA A 140 6.41 -12.92 -0.97
CA ALA A 140 5.78 -11.62 -1.14
C ALA A 140 5.26 -11.06 0.21
N PRO A 141 5.50 -9.77 0.53
CA PRO A 141 5.13 -9.20 1.81
C PRO A 141 3.61 -9.02 1.96
N VAL A 142 3.15 -9.14 3.22
CA VAL A 142 1.72 -9.04 3.61
C VAL A 142 1.17 -7.61 3.43
N GLU A 143 2.03 -6.59 3.48
CA GLU A 143 1.67 -5.19 3.28
C GLU A 143 2.35 -4.62 2.02
N PRO A 144 1.65 -4.63 0.87
CA PRO A 144 2.23 -4.18 -0.37
C PRO A 144 2.27 -2.66 -0.48
N GLY A 145 3.48 -2.11 -0.52
CA GLY A 145 3.73 -0.76 -1.01
C GLY A 145 3.76 -0.65 -2.53
N ILE A 146 3.73 0.58 -3.05
CA ILE A 146 3.78 0.92 -4.49
C ILE A 146 4.97 0.26 -5.21
N TYR A 147 6.10 0.13 -4.53
CA TYR A 147 7.29 -0.53 -5.07
C TYR A 147 7.01 -1.97 -5.53
N HIS A 148 6.29 -2.75 -4.71
CA HIS A 148 6.02 -4.15 -5.03
C HIS A 148 5.15 -4.28 -6.27
N ILE A 149 4.14 -3.41 -6.41
CA ILE A 149 3.27 -3.39 -7.59
C ILE A 149 4.09 -3.11 -8.84
N ASN A 150 4.93 -2.07 -8.82
CA ASN A 150 5.79 -1.74 -9.96
C ASN A 150 6.79 -2.87 -10.26
N PHE A 151 7.34 -3.52 -9.24
CA PHE A 151 8.24 -4.65 -9.41
C PHE A 151 7.55 -5.81 -10.14
N PHE A 152 6.36 -6.25 -9.68
CA PHE A 152 5.62 -7.34 -10.33
C PHE A 152 5.13 -6.96 -11.72
N LYS A 153 4.73 -5.69 -11.92
CA LYS A 153 4.38 -5.17 -13.25
C LYS A 153 5.56 -5.24 -14.22
N ASN A 154 6.75 -4.81 -13.78
CA ASN A 154 7.96 -4.88 -14.60
C ASN A 154 8.35 -6.33 -14.92
N ILE A 155 8.21 -7.26 -13.97
CA ILE A 155 8.40 -8.69 -14.21
C ILE A 155 7.43 -9.19 -15.27
N LEU A 156 6.15 -8.82 -15.15
CA LEU A 156 5.12 -9.23 -16.10
C LEU A 156 5.42 -8.74 -17.52
N GLU A 157 5.77 -7.46 -17.67
CA GLU A 157 6.19 -6.89 -18.96
C GLU A 157 7.43 -7.61 -19.53
N PHE A 158 8.41 -7.88 -18.68
CA PHE A 158 9.59 -8.65 -19.06
C PHE A 158 9.22 -10.04 -19.57
N LEU A 159 8.40 -10.78 -18.83
CA LEU A 159 7.94 -12.12 -19.19
C LEU A 159 7.18 -12.15 -20.50
N GLN A 160 6.27 -11.20 -20.71
CA GLN A 160 5.53 -11.06 -21.96
C GLN A 160 6.46 -10.77 -23.15
N SER A 161 7.45 -9.89 -22.96
CA SER A 161 8.44 -9.57 -24.00
C SER A 161 9.34 -10.77 -24.31
N PHE A 162 9.71 -11.54 -23.28
CA PHE A 162 10.53 -12.73 -23.40
C PHE A 162 9.80 -13.82 -24.19
N ARG A 163 8.52 -14.07 -23.88
CA ARG A 163 7.68 -15.02 -24.62
C ARG A 163 7.59 -14.67 -26.11
N LYS A 164 7.31 -13.41 -26.43
CA LYS A 164 7.28 -12.94 -27.84
C LYS A 164 8.60 -13.24 -28.54
N ARG A 165 9.74 -12.98 -27.88
CA ARG A 165 11.07 -13.28 -28.44
C ARG A 165 11.30 -14.77 -28.68
N ILE A 166 10.83 -15.65 -27.77
CA ILE A 166 10.88 -17.10 -27.97
C ILE A 166 10.07 -17.50 -29.20
N ASP A 167 8.84 -17.00 -29.34
CA ASP A 167 7.97 -17.31 -30.48
C ASP A 167 8.61 -16.88 -31.80
N TYR A 168 9.22 -15.68 -31.83
CA TYR A 168 9.99 -15.22 -32.99
C TYR A 168 11.19 -16.11 -33.29
N ALA A 169 11.95 -16.53 -32.28
CA ALA A 169 13.09 -17.42 -32.46
C ALA A 169 12.66 -18.79 -33.00
N ALA A 170 11.54 -19.33 -32.50
CA ALA A 170 10.97 -20.58 -32.98
C ALA A 170 10.53 -20.48 -34.44
N ALA A 171 9.80 -19.41 -34.81
CA ALA A 171 9.38 -19.16 -36.18
C ALA A 171 10.58 -18.98 -37.13
N TRP A 172 11.59 -18.22 -36.69
CA TRP A 172 12.83 -18.04 -37.44
C TRP A 172 13.56 -19.38 -37.65
N LEU A 173 13.72 -20.18 -36.60
CA LEU A 173 14.37 -21.48 -36.67
C LEU A 173 13.63 -22.46 -37.58
N GLN A 174 12.30 -22.49 -37.52
CA GLN A 174 11.48 -23.29 -38.45
C GLN A 174 11.66 -22.85 -39.90
N SER A 175 11.66 -21.53 -40.16
CA SER A 175 11.85 -21.00 -41.52
C SER A 175 13.25 -21.30 -42.06
N SER A 176 14.27 -21.18 -41.19
CA SER A 176 15.66 -21.47 -41.50
C SER A 176 15.85 -22.96 -41.79
N ASN A 177 15.28 -23.84 -40.97
CA ASN A 177 15.32 -25.28 -41.18
C ASN A 177 14.60 -25.69 -42.48
N LYS A 178 13.43 -25.12 -42.77
CA LYS A 178 12.73 -25.33 -44.06
C LYS A 178 13.59 -24.90 -45.26
N ARG A 179 14.30 -23.76 -45.15
CA ARG A 179 15.22 -23.28 -46.19
C ARG A 179 16.42 -24.23 -46.34
N ALA A 180 17.00 -24.70 -45.25
CA ALA A 180 18.10 -25.66 -45.26
C ALA A 180 17.68 -27.01 -45.88
N GLN A 181 16.51 -27.53 -45.53
CA GLN A 181 15.94 -28.74 -46.13
C GLN A 181 15.74 -28.59 -47.64
N LYS A 182 15.17 -27.48 -48.11
CA LYS A 182 15.07 -27.19 -49.56
C LYS A 182 16.44 -27.15 -50.23
N LYS A 183 17.43 -26.51 -49.61
CA LYS A 183 18.81 -26.47 -50.15
C LYS A 183 19.43 -27.87 -50.22
N ASN A 184 19.26 -28.69 -49.19
CA ASN A 184 19.74 -30.07 -49.16
C ASN A 184 19.06 -30.93 -50.23
N TYR A 185 17.75 -30.78 -50.40
CA TYR A 185 16.99 -31.43 -51.48
C TYR A 185 17.55 -31.08 -52.86
N TRP A 186 17.79 -29.78 -53.14
CA TRP A 186 18.36 -29.35 -54.42
C TRP A 186 19.81 -29.79 -54.61
N ASN A 187 20.61 -29.84 -53.54
CA ASN A 187 21.97 -30.38 -53.61
C ASN A 187 21.98 -31.89 -53.92
N MET A 188 21.05 -32.66 -53.34
CA MET A 188 20.88 -34.08 -53.63
C MET A 188 20.41 -34.31 -55.08
N TYR A 189 19.47 -33.50 -55.56
CA TYR A 189 19.06 -33.50 -56.96
C TYR A 189 20.24 -33.22 -57.91
N LYS A 190 21.04 -32.18 -57.63
CA LYS A 190 22.23 -31.87 -58.46
C LYS A 190 23.23 -33.03 -58.54
N LYS A 191 23.36 -33.83 -57.47
CA LYS A 191 24.27 -34.99 -57.43
C LYS A 191 23.72 -36.23 -58.14
N LYS A 192 22.42 -36.52 -57.98
CA LYS A 192 21.78 -37.78 -58.44
C LYS A 192 20.97 -37.63 -59.73
N GLY A 193 20.76 -36.40 -60.21
CA GLY A 193 20.05 -36.10 -61.46
C GLY A 193 18.57 -36.50 -61.44
N SER A 194 18.03 -36.85 -62.60
CA SER A 194 16.61 -37.21 -62.79
C SER A 194 16.17 -38.44 -61.98
N SER A 195 17.09 -39.37 -61.69
CA SER A 195 16.81 -40.57 -60.87
C SER A 195 16.30 -40.23 -59.47
N PHE A 196 16.75 -39.10 -58.91
CA PHE A 196 16.29 -38.62 -57.60
C PHE A 196 14.85 -38.13 -57.63
N LEU A 197 14.43 -37.45 -58.71
CA LEU A 197 13.05 -36.96 -58.85
C LEU A 197 12.05 -38.08 -59.10
N LEU A 198 12.49 -39.16 -59.75
CA LEU A 198 11.67 -40.33 -60.07
C LEU A 198 11.60 -41.35 -58.94
N SER A 199 12.34 -41.13 -57.84
CA SER A 199 12.27 -42.01 -56.69
C SER A 199 10.86 -41.98 -56.06
N PRO A 200 10.30 -43.14 -55.66
CA PRO A 200 8.93 -43.23 -55.14
C PRO A 200 8.67 -42.30 -53.95
N ASP A 201 9.65 -42.15 -53.06
CA ASP A 201 9.56 -41.31 -51.87
C ASP A 201 9.40 -39.82 -52.19
N HIS A 202 10.13 -39.31 -53.18
CA HIS A 202 10.08 -37.90 -53.57
C HIS A 202 8.92 -37.59 -54.52
N TYR A 203 8.50 -38.59 -55.31
CA TYR A 203 7.35 -38.46 -56.19
C TYR A 203 6.05 -38.30 -55.38
N LEU A 204 5.83 -39.16 -54.37
CA LEU A 204 4.64 -39.09 -53.50
C LEU A 204 4.57 -37.80 -52.70
N GLN A 205 5.70 -37.31 -52.20
CA GLN A 205 5.77 -36.04 -51.46
C GLN A 205 5.45 -34.81 -52.33
N ARG A 206 5.59 -34.92 -53.66
CA ARG A 206 5.27 -33.86 -54.63
C ARG A 206 3.86 -33.98 -55.19
N SER A 207 3.35 -35.20 -55.36
CA SER A 207 1.99 -35.45 -55.86
C SER A 207 0.91 -35.24 -54.80
N ALA A 208 1.27 -35.27 -53.52
CA ALA A 208 0.37 -35.02 -52.38
C ALA A 208 0.22 -33.52 -52.03
N GLY A 209 0.58 -32.62 -52.95
CA GLY A 209 0.42 -31.17 -52.81
C GLY A 209 -1.01 -30.70 -53.01
#